data_AF-A0A2G9P2Q8-F1
#
_entry.id   AF-A0A2G9P2Q8-F1
#
_cell.length_a   1.000
_cell.length_b   1.000
_cell.length_c   1.000
_cell.angle_alpha   90.00
_cell.angle_beta   90.00
_cell.angle_gamma   90.00
#
_symmetry.space_group_name_H-M   'P 1'
#
loop_
_entity.id
_entity.type
_entity.pdbx_description
1 polymer ?
#
loop_
_entity_poly.entity_id
_entity_poly.type
_entity_poly.pdbx_seq_one_letter_code
_entity_poly.pdbx_strand_id
1 'polypeptide(L)'
;HKLYNKELYADFIAAQIKTLSFLAYIIRIYQDTVAKHSQQMVKGMLQLLTNCPPETAHLRKELLIAAKHILSTDLRSQFIPCMDKLFDESILIGSGYTARETLRPLAYSTLADLVHHVRQHLPLNDLSLAVQLFAKNIDDESIPSSIQTMSCKLLLNLVDCIRSKSEQENGNGRDILMRMLEVMV
;
A
#
# COMPACT_ATOMS: atom_id res chain seq x y z
N HIS A 1 35.34 8.35 -3.50
CA HIS A 1 33.91 8.72 -3.54
C HIS A 1 33.67 9.68 -4.70
N LYS A 2 33.41 9.14 -5.89
CA LYS A 2 32.97 9.92 -7.06
C LYS A 2 31.53 10.35 -6.83
N LEU A 3 31.25 11.63 -7.10
CA LEU A 3 29.97 12.32 -6.93
C LEU A 3 28.76 11.44 -7.28
N TYR A 4 27.91 11.14 -6.30
CA TYR A 4 26.57 10.64 -6.56
C TYR A 4 25.78 11.74 -7.28
N ASN A 5 25.55 11.56 -8.59
CA ASN A 5 24.78 12.52 -9.36
C ASN A 5 23.29 12.29 -9.09
N LYS A 6 22.74 13.09 -8.16
CA LYS A 6 21.33 13.04 -7.77
C LYS A 6 20.38 13.23 -8.94
N GLU A 7 20.74 14.08 -9.91
CA GLU A 7 19.90 14.36 -11.08
C GLU A 7 19.85 13.15 -12.01
N LEU A 8 21.01 12.58 -12.35
CA LEU A 8 21.08 11.39 -13.20
C LEU A 8 20.35 10.20 -12.55
N TYR A 9 20.44 10.07 -11.23
CA TYR A 9 19.69 9.06 -10.49
C TYR A 9 18.18 9.30 -10.54
N ALA A 10 17.72 10.55 -10.35
CA ALA A 10 16.32 10.90 -10.45
C ALA A 10 15.77 10.63 -11.86
N ASP A 11 16.53 10.93 -12.91
CA ASP A 11 16.17 10.63 -14.30
C ASP A 11 16.06 9.13 -14.55
N PHE A 12 16.99 8.34 -13.99
CA PHE A 12 16.93 6.88 -14.08
C PHE A 12 15.68 6.32 -13.39
N ILE A 13 15.36 6.79 -12.18
CA ILE A 13 14.15 6.41 -11.47
C ILE A 13 12.89 6.84 -12.25
N ALA A 14 12.89 8.04 -12.83
CA ALA A 14 11.79 8.52 -13.65
C ALA A 14 11.54 7.59 -14.85
N ALA A 15 12.60 7.16 -15.55
CA ALA A 15 12.50 6.21 -16.65
C ALA A 15 11.90 4.87 -16.19
N GLN A 16 12.34 4.34 -15.04
CA GLN A 16 11.79 3.11 -14.48
C GLN A 16 10.31 3.24 -14.10
N ILE A 17 9.89 4.39 -13.55
CA ILE A 17 8.47 4.67 -13.23
C ILE A 17 7.62 4.72 -14.50
N LYS A 18 8.12 5.33 -15.59
CA LYS A 18 7.43 5.32 -16.89
C LYS A 18 7.32 3.90 -17.44
N THR A 19 8.36 3.08 -17.32
CA THR A 19 8.30 1.66 -17.69
C THR A 19 7.27 0.90 -16.86
N LEU A 20 7.20 1.14 -15.54
CA LEU A 20 6.20 0.52 -14.67
C LEU A 20 4.78 0.94 -15.03
N SER A 21 4.57 2.22 -15.36
CA SER A 21 3.29 2.75 -15.83
C SER A 21 2.83 2.06 -17.12
N PHE A 22 3.76 1.84 -18.06
CA PHE A 22 3.48 1.09 -19.28
C PHE A 22 3.19 -0.39 -18.99
N LEU A 23 3.95 -1.00 -18.07
CA LEU A 23 3.74 -2.37 -17.64
C LEU A 23 2.35 -2.56 -16.99
N ALA A 24 1.87 -1.59 -16.22
CA ALA A 24 0.52 -1.61 -15.64
C ALA A 24 -0.58 -1.74 -16.70
N TYR A 25 -0.38 -1.15 -17.89
CA TYR A 25 -1.28 -1.32 -19.02
C TYR A 25 -1.14 -2.71 -19.66
N ILE A 26 0.09 -3.18 -19.89
CA ILE A 26 0.38 -4.50 -20.46
C ILE A 26 -0.18 -5.63 -19.61
N ILE A 27 -0.10 -5.52 -18.27
CA ILE A 27 -0.59 -6.54 -17.33
C ILE A 27 -2.05 -6.88 -17.60
N ARG A 28 -2.87 -5.91 -17.99
CA ARG A 28 -4.31 -6.13 -18.26
C ARG A 28 -4.55 -6.98 -19.51
N ILE A 29 -3.59 -7.02 -20.43
CA ILE A 29 -3.71 -7.73 -21.71
C ILE A 29 -3.01 -9.10 -21.63
N TYR A 30 -1.86 -9.17 -20.95
CA TYR A 30 -1.00 -10.37 -20.92
C TYR A 30 -0.86 -10.96 -19.51
N GLN A 31 -1.98 -11.15 -18.82
CA GLN A 31 -2.00 -11.59 -17.41
C GLN A 31 -1.20 -12.88 -17.18
N ASP A 32 -1.42 -13.93 -17.98
CA ASP A 32 -0.75 -15.23 -17.80
C ASP A 32 0.77 -15.15 -17.95
N THR A 33 1.25 -14.34 -18.90
CA THR A 33 2.68 -14.15 -19.13
C THR A 33 3.30 -13.37 -17.98
N VAL A 34 2.64 -12.30 -17.51
CA VAL A 34 3.18 -11.51 -16.39
C VAL A 34 3.10 -12.28 -15.08
N ALA A 35 2.08 -13.12 -14.88
CA ALA A 35 1.95 -13.97 -13.70
C ALA A 35 3.19 -14.85 -13.48
N LYS A 36 3.81 -15.38 -14.55
CA LYS A 36 5.05 -16.16 -14.50
C LYS A 36 6.25 -15.38 -13.95
N HIS A 37 6.25 -14.06 -14.11
CA HIS A 37 7.31 -13.14 -13.67
C HIS A 37 6.87 -12.23 -12.52
N SER A 38 5.73 -12.54 -11.89
CA SER A 38 5.08 -11.67 -10.90
C SER A 38 5.98 -11.36 -9.71
N GLN A 39 6.73 -12.33 -9.22
CA GLN A 39 7.67 -12.15 -8.09
C GLN A 39 8.75 -11.09 -8.38
N GLN A 40 9.28 -11.06 -9.62
CA GLN A 40 10.25 -10.06 -10.04
C GLN A 40 9.61 -8.68 -10.14
N MET A 41 8.36 -8.61 -10.62
CA MET A 41 7.58 -7.37 -10.69
C MET A 41 7.31 -6.80 -9.30
N VAL A 42 6.80 -7.62 -8.36
CA VAL A 42 6.56 -7.19 -6.97
C VAL A 42 7.84 -6.64 -6.35
N LYS A 43 8.95 -7.37 -6.47
CA LYS A 43 10.25 -6.93 -5.98
C LYS A 43 10.68 -5.59 -6.61
N GLY A 44 10.55 -5.46 -7.92
CA GLY A 44 10.90 -4.23 -8.64
C GLY A 44 10.05 -3.03 -8.21
N MET A 45 8.74 -3.21 -8.07
CA MET A 45 7.83 -2.15 -7.60
C MET A 45 8.16 -1.70 -6.18
N LEU A 46 8.41 -2.64 -5.25
CA LEU A 46 8.83 -2.31 -3.88
C LEU A 46 10.17 -1.59 -3.86
N GLN A 47 11.14 -2.01 -4.67
CA GLN A 47 12.42 -1.31 -4.79
C GLN A 47 12.25 0.11 -5.30
N LEU A 48 11.35 0.35 -6.26
CA LEU A 48 11.04 1.71 -6.73
C LEU A 48 10.40 2.56 -5.62
N LEU A 49 9.48 1.98 -4.83
CA LEU A 49 8.87 2.67 -3.70
C LEU A 49 9.92 3.03 -2.62
N THR A 50 10.80 2.09 -2.26
CA THR A 50 11.86 2.35 -1.28
C THR A 50 12.89 3.37 -1.78
N ASN A 51 13.26 3.31 -3.06
CA ASN A 51 14.40 4.06 -3.60
C ASN A 51 14.01 5.37 -4.29
N CYS A 52 12.72 5.67 -4.48
CA CYS A 52 12.29 6.89 -5.16
C CYS A 52 12.72 8.14 -4.34
N PRO A 53 13.46 9.10 -4.95
CA PRO A 53 14.02 10.24 -4.22
C PRO A 53 12.95 11.07 -3.49
N PRO A 54 13.20 11.48 -2.24
CA PRO A 54 12.25 12.28 -1.47
C PRO A 54 12.05 13.70 -2.02
N GLU A 55 13.03 14.22 -2.76
CA GLU A 55 12.97 15.56 -3.35
C GLU A 55 12.01 15.66 -4.55
N THR A 56 11.59 14.52 -5.14
CA THR A 56 10.77 14.47 -6.37
C THR A 56 9.35 13.97 -6.12
N ALA A 57 8.54 14.75 -5.41
CA ALA A 57 7.15 14.42 -5.07
C ALA A 57 6.28 14.06 -6.29
N HIS A 58 6.54 14.67 -7.46
CA HIS A 58 5.84 14.36 -8.70
C HIS A 58 6.12 12.93 -9.20
N LEU A 59 7.36 12.45 -9.13
CA LEU A 59 7.71 11.06 -9.50
C LEU A 59 7.04 10.07 -8.54
N ARG A 60 7.04 10.39 -7.25
CA ARG A 60 6.34 9.59 -6.23
C ARG A 60 4.85 9.46 -6.53
N LYS A 61 4.20 10.54 -6.96
CA LYS A 61 2.80 10.53 -7.39
C LYS A 61 2.58 9.59 -8.58
N GLU A 62 3.39 9.69 -9.63
CA GLU A 62 3.29 8.82 -10.80
C GLU A 62 3.50 7.35 -10.43
N LEU A 63 4.49 7.06 -9.57
CA LEU A 63 4.74 5.72 -9.07
C LEU A 63 3.55 5.15 -8.30
N LEU A 64 2.92 5.93 -7.42
CA LEU A 64 1.72 5.49 -6.69
C LEU A 64 0.54 5.23 -7.63
N ILE A 65 0.36 6.03 -8.68
CA ILE A 65 -0.68 5.79 -9.68
C ILE A 65 -0.42 4.49 -10.44
N ALA A 66 0.83 4.24 -10.87
CA ALA A 66 1.20 2.99 -11.52
C ALA A 66 1.01 1.78 -10.59
N ALA A 67 1.44 1.88 -9.33
CA ALA A 67 1.24 0.87 -8.31
C ALA A 67 -0.25 0.58 -8.09
N LYS A 68 -1.10 1.61 -7.98
CA LYS A 68 -2.55 1.46 -7.87
C LYS A 68 -3.13 0.64 -9.01
N HIS A 69 -2.73 0.92 -10.24
CA HIS A 69 -3.20 0.16 -11.40
C HIS A 69 -2.80 -1.32 -11.32
N ILE A 70 -1.57 -1.62 -10.89
CA ILE A 70 -1.07 -2.99 -10.72
C ILE A 70 -1.82 -3.71 -9.59
N LEU A 71 -1.98 -3.06 -8.43
CA LEU A 71 -2.67 -3.60 -7.25
C LEU A 71 -4.17 -3.82 -7.48
N SER A 72 -4.75 -3.18 -8.51
CA SER A 72 -6.13 -3.40 -8.94
C SER A 72 -6.31 -4.63 -9.83
N THR A 73 -5.23 -5.30 -10.23
CA THR A 73 -5.24 -6.53 -11.07
C THR A 73 -5.14 -7.78 -10.20
N ASP A 74 -5.29 -8.97 -10.78
CA ASP A 74 -5.22 -10.24 -10.05
C ASP A 74 -3.81 -10.56 -9.48
N LEU A 75 -2.80 -9.80 -9.91
CA LEU A 75 -1.45 -9.82 -9.32
C LEU A 75 -1.43 -9.33 -7.86
N ARG A 76 -2.50 -8.70 -7.37
CA ARG A 76 -2.62 -8.22 -5.97
C ARG A 76 -2.32 -9.33 -4.94
N SER A 77 -2.67 -10.57 -5.25
CA SER A 77 -2.39 -11.74 -4.40
C SER A 77 -0.90 -11.96 -4.17
N GLN A 78 -0.06 -11.58 -5.13
CA GLN A 78 1.40 -11.73 -5.05
C GLN A 78 2.05 -10.74 -4.08
N PHE A 79 1.30 -9.72 -3.63
CA PHE A 79 1.78 -8.74 -2.66
C PHE A 79 1.50 -9.13 -1.19
N ILE A 80 0.73 -10.21 -0.95
CA ILE A 80 0.42 -10.68 0.40
C ILE A 80 1.69 -10.90 1.24
N PRO A 81 2.77 -11.54 0.73
CA PRO A 81 3.99 -11.78 1.52
C PRO A 81 4.80 -10.52 1.86
N CYS A 82 4.41 -9.35 1.36
CA CYS A 82 5.11 -8.08 1.57
C CYS A 82 4.18 -6.95 2.04
N MET A 83 3.05 -7.31 2.66
CA MET A 83 2.07 -6.34 3.17
C MET A 83 2.66 -5.45 4.26
N ASP A 84 3.53 -5.98 5.11
CA ASP A 84 4.33 -5.23 6.09
C ASP A 84 4.99 -3.99 5.48
N LYS A 85 5.60 -4.14 4.29
CA LYS A 85 6.26 -3.04 3.57
C LYS A 85 5.27 -2.05 2.96
N LEU A 86 4.10 -2.53 2.54
CA LEU A 86 3.05 -1.67 1.99
C LEU A 86 2.33 -0.86 3.08
N PHE A 87 2.27 -1.38 4.30
CA PHE A 87 1.76 -0.65 5.47
C PHE A 87 2.72 0.40 6.02
N ASP A 88 4.00 0.33 5.66
CA ASP A 88 4.98 1.35 6.03
C ASP A 88 4.81 2.61 5.16
N GLU A 89 4.27 3.68 5.76
CA GLU A 89 4.09 4.98 5.12
C GLU A 89 5.41 5.55 4.57
N SER A 90 6.54 5.27 5.22
CA SER A 90 7.85 5.75 4.78
C SER A 90 8.29 5.08 3.47
N ILE A 91 7.79 3.87 3.18
CA ILE A 91 8.01 3.16 1.92
C ILE A 91 6.97 3.60 0.89
N LEU A 92 5.68 3.56 1.25
CA LEU A 92 4.59 3.81 0.31
C LEU A 92 4.57 5.28 -0.15
N ILE A 93 4.60 6.21 0.80
CA ILE A 93 4.49 7.66 0.55
C ILE A 93 5.87 8.30 0.41
N GLY A 94 6.85 7.82 1.19
CA GLY A 94 8.19 8.41 1.24
C GLY A 94 8.36 9.41 2.38
N SER A 95 9.60 9.89 2.56
CA SER A 95 9.97 10.85 3.60
C SER A 95 9.84 12.33 3.19
N GLY A 96 9.50 12.61 1.92
CA GLY A 96 9.36 13.98 1.42
C GLY A 96 8.10 14.67 1.95
N TYR A 97 8.25 15.86 2.54
CA TYR A 97 7.14 16.62 3.14
C TYR A 97 6.00 16.89 2.14
N THR A 98 6.33 17.43 0.96
CA THR A 98 5.34 17.71 -0.10
C THR A 98 4.60 16.45 -0.56
N ALA A 99 5.30 15.32 -0.65
CA ALA A 99 4.68 14.04 -1.01
C ALA A 99 3.73 13.58 0.09
N ARG A 100 4.11 13.71 1.37
CA ARG A 100 3.27 13.33 2.51
C ARG A 100 1.98 14.14 2.58
N GLU A 101 2.05 15.44 2.35
CA GLU A 101 0.87 16.30 2.37
C GLU A 101 -0.08 16.02 1.21
N THR A 102 0.45 15.74 0.02
CA THR A 102 -0.38 15.63 -1.19
C THR A 102 -0.82 14.21 -1.54
N LEU A 103 -0.07 13.19 -1.13
CA LEU A 103 -0.26 11.81 -1.60
C LEU A 103 -0.93 10.89 -0.58
N ARG A 104 -1.04 11.29 0.69
CA ARG A 104 -1.75 10.54 1.73
C ARG A 104 -3.14 10.03 1.27
N PRO A 105 -4.03 10.88 0.70
CA PRO A 105 -5.34 10.39 0.24
C PRO A 105 -5.27 9.31 -0.84
N LEU A 106 -4.33 9.44 -1.79
CA LEU A 106 -4.14 8.45 -2.86
C LEU A 106 -3.55 7.14 -2.31
N ALA A 107 -2.56 7.23 -1.42
CA ALA A 107 -1.92 6.09 -0.81
C ALA A 107 -2.90 5.29 0.06
N TYR A 108 -3.64 5.96 0.96
CA TYR A 108 -4.60 5.28 1.83
C TYR A 108 -5.77 4.69 1.06
N SER A 109 -6.31 5.37 0.03
CA SER A 109 -7.35 4.77 -0.82
C SER A 109 -6.85 3.52 -1.55
N THR A 110 -5.66 3.59 -2.13
CA THR A 110 -5.05 2.45 -2.84
C THR A 110 -4.82 1.26 -1.90
N LEU A 111 -4.31 1.53 -0.70
CA LEU A 111 -4.04 0.49 0.29
C LEU A 111 -5.33 -0.08 0.89
N ALA A 112 -6.35 0.76 1.10
CA ALA A 112 -7.65 0.31 1.59
C ALA A 112 -8.32 -0.62 0.58
N ASP A 113 -8.30 -0.26 -0.71
CA ASP A 113 -8.78 -1.11 -1.78
C ASP A 113 -8.03 -2.45 -1.80
N LEU A 114 -6.69 -2.42 -1.72
CA LEU A 114 -5.89 -3.65 -1.67
C LEU A 114 -6.28 -4.53 -0.49
N VAL A 115 -6.26 -4.00 0.73
CA VAL A 115 -6.59 -4.72 1.96
C VAL A 115 -7.98 -5.29 1.88
N HIS A 116 -8.97 -4.51 1.42
CA HIS A 116 -10.33 -5.00 1.24
C HIS A 116 -10.35 -6.24 0.35
N HIS A 117 -9.67 -6.22 -0.80
CA HIS A 117 -9.68 -7.36 -1.72
C HIS A 117 -8.92 -8.58 -1.18
N VAL A 118 -7.80 -8.40 -0.49
CA VAL A 118 -6.95 -9.52 -0.06
C VAL A 118 -7.24 -10.01 1.36
N ARG A 119 -8.10 -9.33 2.14
CA ARG A 119 -8.35 -9.58 3.59
C ARG A 119 -8.44 -11.05 3.99
N GLN A 120 -9.17 -11.87 3.21
CA GLN A 120 -9.39 -13.28 3.50
C GLN A 120 -8.11 -14.14 3.52
N HIS A 121 -7.08 -13.67 2.82
CA HIS A 121 -5.79 -14.34 2.68
C HIS A 121 -4.70 -13.71 3.55
N LEU A 122 -4.99 -12.59 4.23
CA LEU A 122 -4.03 -11.95 5.13
C LEU A 122 -3.90 -12.75 6.43
N PRO A 123 -2.68 -12.93 6.96
CA PRO A 123 -2.47 -13.45 8.30
C PRO A 123 -2.96 -12.44 9.35
N LEU A 124 -3.27 -12.91 10.55
CA LEU A 124 -3.81 -12.05 11.62
C LEU A 124 -2.87 -10.87 11.96
N ASN A 125 -1.56 -11.07 11.87
CA ASN A 125 -0.57 -10.01 12.08
C ASN A 125 -0.73 -8.84 11.10
N ASP A 126 -0.91 -9.13 9.81
CA ASP A 126 -1.08 -8.11 8.77
C ASP A 126 -2.43 -7.41 8.89
N LEU A 127 -3.47 -8.13 9.32
CA LEU A 127 -4.75 -7.53 9.67
C LEU A 127 -4.61 -6.55 10.86
N SER A 128 -3.81 -6.89 11.87
CA SER A 128 -3.50 -5.99 12.98
C SER A 128 -2.80 -4.71 12.51
N LEU A 129 -1.80 -4.83 11.62
CA LEU A 129 -1.11 -3.67 11.04
C LEU A 129 -2.07 -2.79 10.22
N ALA A 130 -2.94 -3.40 9.42
CA ALA A 130 -3.98 -2.67 8.70
C ALA A 130 -4.89 -1.90 9.66
N VAL A 131 -5.38 -2.55 10.73
CA VAL A 131 -6.21 -1.90 11.75
C VAL A 131 -5.48 -0.71 12.38
N GLN A 132 -4.23 -0.88 12.78
CA GLN A 132 -3.45 0.20 13.39
C GLN A 132 -3.27 1.40 12.46
N LEU A 133 -3.04 1.16 11.16
CA LEU A 133 -2.88 2.22 10.17
C LEU A 133 -4.20 2.96 9.95
N PHE A 134 -5.28 2.24 9.66
CA PHE A 134 -6.57 2.87 9.34
C PHE A 134 -7.27 3.45 10.56
N ALA A 135 -6.98 2.96 11.77
CA ALA A 135 -7.39 3.60 13.01
C ALA A 135 -6.77 4.99 13.17
N LYS A 136 -5.46 5.13 12.96
CA LYS A 136 -4.77 6.44 13.02
C LYS A 136 -5.36 7.45 12.05
N ASN A 137 -5.84 6.99 10.90
CA ASN A 137 -6.45 7.87 9.91
C ASN A 137 -7.77 8.50 10.39
N ILE A 138 -8.49 7.87 11.32
CA ILE A 138 -9.79 8.34 11.82
C ILE A 138 -9.57 9.57 12.72
N ASP A 139 -8.56 9.52 13.58
CA ASP A 139 -8.25 10.59 14.53
C ASP A 139 -7.38 11.72 13.92
N ASP A 140 -6.85 11.52 12.71
CA ASP A 140 -6.01 12.51 12.03
C ASP A 140 -6.86 13.58 11.33
N GLU A 141 -6.99 14.75 11.96
CA GLU A 141 -7.71 15.92 11.44
C GLU A 141 -7.10 16.50 10.14
N SER A 142 -5.85 16.17 9.82
CA SER A 142 -5.20 16.65 8.60
C SER A 142 -5.57 15.83 7.36
N ILE A 143 -6.28 14.70 7.54
CA ILE A 143 -6.75 13.84 6.46
C ILE A 143 -8.17 14.23 6.06
N PRO A 144 -8.53 14.23 4.75
CA PRO A 144 -9.89 14.52 4.32
C PRO A 144 -10.94 13.57 4.92
N SER A 145 -12.10 14.12 5.31
CA SER A 145 -13.20 13.34 5.92
C SER A 145 -13.69 12.16 5.06
N SER A 146 -13.54 12.24 3.73
CA SER A 146 -13.81 11.12 2.83
C SER A 146 -12.90 9.90 3.08
N ILE A 147 -11.63 10.13 3.42
CA ILE A 147 -10.65 9.09 3.74
C ILE A 147 -10.87 8.57 5.16
N GLN A 148 -11.24 9.42 6.12
CA GLN A 148 -11.66 8.99 7.45
C GLN A 148 -12.86 8.04 7.35
N THR A 149 -13.91 8.44 6.61
CA THR A 149 -15.11 7.61 6.38
C THR A 149 -14.78 6.28 5.71
N MET A 150 -13.87 6.29 4.72
CA MET A 150 -13.38 5.07 4.06
C MET A 150 -12.65 4.16 5.04
N SER A 151 -11.81 4.72 5.91
CA SER A 151 -11.06 3.99 6.94
C SER A 151 -12.02 3.32 7.92
N CYS A 152 -13.05 4.03 8.40
CA CYS A 152 -14.11 3.44 9.22
C CYS A 152 -14.82 2.27 8.52
N LYS A 153 -15.23 2.47 7.25
CA LYS A 153 -15.87 1.41 6.44
C LYS A 153 -14.97 0.19 6.27
N LEU A 154 -13.67 0.39 6.04
CA LEU A 154 -12.73 -0.71 5.91
C LEU A 154 -12.61 -1.48 7.22
N LEU A 155 -12.40 -0.78 8.35
CA LEU A 155 -12.31 -1.40 9.66
C LEU A 155 -13.55 -2.27 9.96
N LEU A 156 -14.76 -1.75 9.73
CA LEU A 156 -15.99 -2.54 9.88
C LEU A 156 -15.98 -3.83 9.03
N ASN A 157 -15.50 -3.75 7.79
CA ASN A 157 -15.39 -4.91 6.90
C ASN A 157 -14.28 -5.91 7.30
N LEU A 158 -13.37 -5.52 8.20
CA LEU A 158 -12.32 -6.41 8.72
C LEU A 158 -12.76 -7.20 9.95
N VAL A 159 -13.83 -6.79 10.65
CA VAL A 159 -14.31 -7.43 11.90
C VAL A 159 -14.53 -8.93 11.72
N ASP A 160 -15.33 -9.33 10.72
CA ASP A 160 -15.62 -10.74 10.45
C ASP A 160 -14.36 -11.52 10.04
N CYS A 161 -13.46 -10.86 9.31
CA CYS A 161 -12.21 -11.47 8.85
C CYS A 161 -11.26 -11.74 10.02
N ILE A 162 -11.12 -10.76 10.94
CA ILE A 162 -10.29 -10.88 12.14
C ILE A 162 -10.85 -11.97 13.05
N ARG A 163 -12.16 -12.02 13.24
CA ARG A 163 -12.82 -13.08 14.02
C ARG A 163 -12.50 -14.45 13.46
N SER A 164 -12.75 -14.67 12.17
CA SER A 164 -12.50 -15.95 11.49
C SER A 164 -11.03 -16.37 11.56
N LYS A 165 -10.09 -15.43 11.31
CA LYS A 165 -8.65 -15.70 11.39
C LYS A 165 -8.19 -15.99 12.82
N SER A 166 -8.74 -15.29 13.81
CA SER A 166 -8.43 -15.54 15.21
C SER A 166 -8.80 -16.95 15.66
N GLU A 167 -9.95 -17.46 15.20
CA GLU A 167 -10.40 -18.83 15.47
C GLU A 167 -9.50 -19.87 14.78
N GLN A 168 -9.01 -19.58 13.56
CA GLN A 168 -8.12 -20.47 12.82
C GLN A 168 -6.69 -20.50 13.37
N GLU A 169 -6.16 -19.36 13.76
CA GLU A 169 -4.75 -19.19 14.16
C GLU A 169 -4.55 -19.32 15.69
N ASN A 170 -5.62 -19.52 16.47
CA ASN A 170 -5.62 -19.36 17.94
C ASN A 170 -4.99 -18.02 18.38
N GLY A 171 -5.22 -16.98 17.57
CA GLY A 171 -4.60 -15.68 17.71
C GLY A 171 -5.36 -14.73 18.63
N ASN A 172 -4.80 -13.55 18.85
CA ASN A 172 -5.37 -12.55 19.73
C ASN A 172 -6.32 -11.57 19.02
N GLY A 173 -7.33 -12.10 18.32
CA GLY A 173 -8.30 -11.28 17.59
C GLY A 173 -9.14 -10.39 18.51
N ARG A 174 -9.36 -10.82 19.75
CA ARG A 174 -10.10 -10.03 20.76
C ARG A 174 -9.46 -8.66 20.98
N ASP A 175 -8.15 -8.62 21.21
CA ASP A 175 -7.45 -7.36 21.50
C ASP A 175 -7.47 -6.42 20.28
N ILE A 176 -7.38 -6.98 19.07
CA ILE A 176 -7.50 -6.19 17.83
C ILE A 176 -8.90 -5.56 17.73
N LEU A 177 -9.95 -6.35 17.97
CA LEU A 177 -11.33 -5.87 17.92
C LEU A 177 -11.64 -4.84 19.01
N MET A 178 -11.12 -5.01 20.22
CA MET A 178 -11.24 -4.02 21.30
C MET A 178 -10.62 -2.69 20.89
N ARG A 179 -9.43 -2.71 20.31
CA ARG A 179 -8.76 -1.51 19.82
C ARG A 179 -9.52 -0.81 18.69
N MET A 180 -10.21 -1.57 17.83
CA MET A 180 -11.08 -0.98 16.81
C MET A 180 -12.27 -0.26 17.44
N LEU A 181 -12.86 -0.82 18.49
CA LEU A 181 -13.97 -0.18 19.21
C LEU A 181 -13.53 1.10 19.91
N GLU A 182 -12.36 1.10 20.56
CA GLU A 182 -11.81 2.28 21.23
C GLU A 182 -11.62 3.48 20.30
N VAL A 183 -11.34 3.24 19.01
CA VAL A 183 -11.11 4.30 18.01
C VAL A 183 -12.42 4.76 17.35
N MET A 184 -13.47 3.94 17.40
CA MET A 184 -14.77 4.29 16.79
C MET A 184 -15.74 4.98 17.75
N VAL A 185 -15.46 4.97 19.06
CA VAL A 185 -16.29 5.52 20.14
C VAL A 185 -15.77 6.89 20.54
#